data_AF-A0A643CEK5-F1
#
_entry.id   AF-A0A643CEK5-F1
#
_cell.length_a   1.000
_cell.length_b   1.000
_cell.length_c   1.000
_cell.angle_alpha   90.00
_cell.angle_beta   90.00
_cell.angle_gamma   90.00
#
_symmetry.space_group_name_H-M   'P 1'
#
loop_
_entity.id
_entity.type
_entity.pdbx_description
1 polymer ?
#
loop_
_entity_poly.entity_id
_entity_poly.type
_entity_poly.pdbx_seq_one_letter_code
_entity_poly.pdbx_strand_id
1 'polypeptide(L)'
;GSINHKEAVTIPKGCVLAFRVRQLTVKGRDEWDIPHICNDNMQTFPPREEPEEEKLTFIQASDVGEVHKDFRTLKEEFQRETREVEKLSPERESSLLSSLSKLLGKEKELEDLELTVRTQGKGRRCRRRKAFGGVPFAPTHLFLCFSSPELSEAQQKLLVQSMEKKILPLQLKLMESTMEQNFLQDKEDVFPLQPELLSSLGEEELTLTEALVELSGLEVQRSGPQYTWDAVTLPCLCALYAGLSLLQLLTKAS
;
A
#
# COMPACT_ATOMS: atom_id res chain seq x y z
N GLY A 1 25.47 17.30 28.22
CA GLY A 1 26.20 16.03 28.15
C GLY A 1 25.70 15.29 26.93
N SER A 2 26.58 14.95 25.99
CA SER A 2 26.20 14.23 24.77
C SER A 2 26.13 12.73 25.11
N ILE A 3 24.94 12.15 25.02
CA ILE A 3 24.70 10.72 25.20
C ILE A 3 24.96 10.07 23.84
N ASN A 4 26.14 9.47 23.68
CA ASN A 4 26.49 8.66 22.52
C ASN A 4 25.76 7.31 22.62
N HIS A 5 24.66 7.16 21.88
CA HIS A 5 24.04 5.86 21.66
C HIS A 5 24.86 5.09 20.62
N LYS A 6 25.90 4.37 21.07
CA LYS A 6 26.57 3.36 20.24
C LYS A 6 25.79 2.05 20.35
N GLU A 7 24.76 1.89 19.53
CA GLU A 7 24.18 0.58 19.30
C GLU A 7 25.16 -0.26 18.47
N ALA A 8 25.68 -1.33 19.06
CA ALA A 8 26.60 -2.25 18.41
C ALA A 8 25.89 -3.56 18.12
N VAL A 9 25.71 -3.89 16.84
CA VAL A 9 25.13 -5.16 16.39
C VAL A 9 26.26 -6.13 16.05
N THR A 10 26.26 -7.32 16.65
CA THR A 10 27.26 -8.35 16.38
C THR A 10 26.77 -9.27 15.25
N ILE A 11 27.44 -9.23 14.10
CA ILE A 11 27.11 -10.09 12.94
C ILE A 11 27.93 -11.38 13.02
N PRO A 12 27.31 -12.55 13.23
CA PRO A 12 28.04 -13.81 13.32
C PRO A 12 28.59 -14.26 11.96
N LYS A 13 29.65 -15.07 11.98
CA LYS A 13 30.21 -15.67 10.77
C LYS A 13 29.17 -16.57 10.10
N GLY A 14 28.88 -16.31 8.83
CA GLY A 14 27.85 -17.03 8.07
C GLY A 14 26.47 -16.34 8.05
N CYS A 15 26.35 -15.14 8.65
CA CYS A 15 25.16 -14.32 8.49
C CYS A 15 24.97 -13.91 7.03
N VAL A 16 23.79 -14.19 6.47
CA VAL A 16 23.40 -13.77 5.13
C VAL A 16 23.10 -12.28 5.16
N LEU A 17 23.90 -11.49 4.45
CA LEU A 17 23.71 -10.04 4.35
C LEU A 17 22.83 -9.63 3.17
N ALA A 18 22.83 -10.45 2.11
CA ALA A 18 22.03 -10.25 0.92
C ALA A 18 21.78 -11.60 0.23
N PHE A 19 20.69 -11.70 -0.51
CA PHE A 19 20.36 -12.86 -1.32
C PHE A 19 19.75 -12.41 -2.65
N ARG A 20 19.86 -13.27 -3.66
CA ARG A 20 19.17 -13.10 -4.94
C ARG A 20 18.25 -14.30 -5.15
N VAL A 21 16.98 -14.02 -5.39
CA VAL A 21 15.98 -15.06 -5.65
C VAL A 21 15.81 -15.32 -7.14
N ARG A 22 15.38 -16.53 -7.47
CA ARG A 22 14.85 -16.90 -8.79
C ARG A 22 13.54 -17.65 -8.59
N GLN A 23 12.56 -17.32 -9.42
CA GLN A 23 11.25 -17.95 -9.35
C GLN A 23 11.32 -19.38 -9.91
N LEU A 24 10.79 -20.33 -9.16
CA LEU A 24 10.55 -21.70 -9.63
C LEU A 24 9.25 -21.73 -10.43
N THR A 25 9.22 -22.43 -11.57
CA THR A 25 8.00 -22.69 -12.35
C THR A 25 7.77 -24.19 -12.41
N VAL A 26 6.60 -24.64 -11.95
CA VAL A 26 6.15 -26.04 -11.95
C VAL A 26 5.07 -26.16 -13.01
N LYS A 27 5.35 -26.83 -14.12
CA LYS A 27 4.44 -26.96 -15.28
C LYS A 27 3.55 -28.21 -15.20
N GLY A 28 3.89 -29.17 -14.35
CA GLY A 28 3.17 -30.45 -14.26
C GLY A 28 3.61 -31.30 -13.07
N ARG A 29 3.29 -32.59 -13.12
CA ARG A 29 3.51 -33.53 -12.01
C ARG A 29 5.00 -33.70 -11.65
N ASP A 30 5.89 -33.62 -12.64
CA ASP A 30 7.35 -33.75 -12.47
C ASP A 30 8.16 -32.77 -13.33
N GLU A 31 7.48 -31.82 -13.99
CA GLU A 31 8.12 -30.81 -14.83
C GLU A 31 8.26 -29.50 -14.08
N TRP A 32 9.51 -29.12 -13.79
CA TRP A 32 9.84 -27.86 -13.17
C TRP A 32 11.09 -27.25 -13.80
N ASP A 33 11.18 -25.93 -13.76
CA ASP A 33 12.31 -25.17 -14.27
C ASP A 33 12.55 -23.94 -13.38
N ILE A 34 13.78 -23.46 -13.37
CA ILE A 34 14.16 -22.19 -12.75
C ILE A 34 14.65 -21.29 -13.87
N PRO A 35 13.77 -20.45 -14.47
CA PRO A 35 14.14 -19.57 -15.58
C PRO A 35 15.33 -18.68 -15.23
N HIS A 36 16.21 -18.43 -16.20
CA HIS A 36 17.34 -17.50 -16.04
C HIS A 36 16.90 -16.03 -16.02
N ILE A 37 15.74 -15.76 -16.64
CA ILE A 37 15.06 -14.47 -16.64
C ILE A 37 13.72 -14.71 -15.96
N CYS A 38 13.53 -14.13 -14.78
CA CYS A 38 12.25 -14.13 -14.10
C CYS A 38 11.48 -12.89 -14.57
N ASN A 39 10.20 -13.06 -14.89
CA ASN A 39 9.27 -11.96 -15.16
C ASN A 39 8.24 -11.94 -14.02
N ASP A 40 7.87 -10.76 -13.55
CA ASP A 40 6.92 -10.53 -12.44
C ASP A 40 5.54 -11.15 -12.71
N ASN A 41 5.22 -11.40 -13.99
CA ASN A 41 3.98 -12.06 -14.41
C ASN A 41 4.04 -13.59 -14.32
N MET A 42 5.22 -14.17 -14.10
CA MET A 42 5.35 -15.63 -13.99
C MET A 42 4.65 -16.13 -12.72
N GLN A 43 4.05 -17.31 -12.82
CA GLN A 43 3.49 -18.01 -11.67
C GLN A 43 4.28 -19.28 -11.44
N THR A 44 4.45 -19.63 -10.16
CA THR A 44 5.11 -20.90 -9.80
C THR A 44 4.27 -22.10 -10.17
N PHE A 45 2.95 -21.97 -10.25
CA PHE A 45 2.04 -23.01 -10.72
C PHE A 45 1.16 -22.44 -11.83
N PRO A 46 0.79 -23.24 -12.84
CA PRO A 46 -0.14 -22.81 -13.87
C PRO A 46 -1.49 -22.43 -13.24
N PRO A 47 -2.17 -21.41 -13.77
CA PRO A 47 -3.58 -21.18 -13.45
C PRO A 47 -4.36 -22.46 -13.73
N ARG A 48 -5.30 -22.83 -12.85
CA ARG A 48 -6.30 -23.83 -13.25
C ARG A 48 -7.10 -23.26 -14.42
N GLU A 49 -7.47 -24.11 -15.37
CA GLU A 49 -8.43 -23.79 -16.45
C GLU A 49 -9.79 -23.41 -15.84
N GLU A 50 -9.92 -22.18 -15.39
CA GLU A 50 -11.17 -21.48 -15.13
C GLU A 50 -11.08 -20.13 -15.86
N PRO A 51 -12.23 -19.60 -16.35
CA PRO A 51 -12.23 -18.49 -17.30
C PRO A 51 -11.50 -17.27 -16.73
N GLU A 52 -10.71 -16.65 -17.60
CA GLU A 52 -9.84 -15.51 -17.38
C GLU A 52 -10.44 -14.46 -16.42
N GLU A 53 -10.07 -14.54 -15.14
CA GLU A 53 -10.12 -13.39 -14.25
C GLU A 53 -8.86 -12.57 -14.53
N GLU A 54 -9.05 -11.37 -15.07
CA GLU A 54 -8.02 -10.36 -15.33
C GLU A 54 -7.14 -10.18 -14.09
N LYS A 55 -5.94 -10.74 -14.13
CA LYS A 55 -5.01 -10.74 -13.01
C LYS A 55 -4.29 -9.40 -12.97
N LEU A 56 -4.67 -8.54 -12.02
CA LEU A 56 -4.05 -7.23 -11.78
C LEU A 56 -2.69 -7.39 -11.08
N THR A 57 -1.64 -6.90 -11.72
CA THR A 57 -0.28 -6.81 -11.16
C THR A 57 -0.15 -5.47 -10.44
N PHE A 58 -0.25 -5.48 -9.11
CA PHE A 58 0.18 -4.33 -8.33
C PHE A 58 1.68 -4.12 -8.54
N ILE A 59 2.03 -2.85 -8.74
CA ILE A 59 3.31 -2.32 -9.21
C ILE A 59 4.52 -2.97 -8.54
N GLN A 60 5.32 -3.71 -9.31
CA GLN A 60 6.77 -3.72 -9.14
C GLN A 60 7.37 -2.93 -10.31
N ALA A 61 8.18 -1.93 -9.96
CA ALA A 61 8.84 -1.04 -10.91
C ALA A 61 9.97 -1.78 -11.63
N SER A 62 9.62 -2.64 -12.59
CA SER A 62 10.57 -3.23 -13.54
C SER A 62 9.85 -3.87 -14.74
N ASP A 63 8.85 -3.19 -15.30
CA ASP A 63 8.21 -3.69 -16.52
C ASP A 63 9.00 -3.28 -17.77
N VAL A 64 9.76 -4.23 -18.33
CA VAL A 64 10.21 -4.18 -19.72
C VAL A 64 9.04 -4.68 -20.57
N GLY A 65 8.11 -3.77 -20.82
CA GLY A 65 6.87 -4.00 -21.53
C GLY A 65 6.14 -2.69 -21.83
N GLU A 66 6.83 -1.74 -22.46
CA GLU A 66 6.35 -0.58 -23.27
C GLU A 66 4.92 -0.04 -23.00
N VAL A 67 4.53 0.11 -21.74
CA VAL A 67 3.51 1.03 -21.27
C VAL A 67 4.16 1.71 -20.09
N HIS A 68 4.54 2.98 -20.25
CA HIS A 68 4.97 3.80 -19.12
C HIS A 68 3.83 3.78 -18.09
N LYS A 69 3.96 2.98 -17.04
CA LYS A 69 3.05 2.98 -15.89
C LYS A 69 3.26 4.31 -15.19
N ASP A 70 2.48 5.30 -15.60
CA ASP A 70 2.44 6.62 -14.99
C ASP A 70 1.47 6.61 -13.81
N PHE A 71 1.46 7.69 -13.02
CA PHE A 71 0.54 7.81 -11.90
C PHE A 71 -0.94 7.74 -12.32
N ARG A 72 -1.25 8.12 -13.58
CA ARG A 72 -2.60 7.99 -14.13
C ARG A 72 -3.04 6.54 -14.19
N THR A 73 -2.17 5.64 -14.62
CA THR A 73 -2.45 4.20 -14.66
C THR A 73 -2.77 3.68 -13.25
N LEU A 74 -1.98 4.03 -12.24
CA LEU A 74 -2.25 3.69 -10.84
C LEU A 74 -3.62 4.21 -10.37
N LYS A 75 -3.97 5.45 -10.73
CA LYS A 75 -5.25 6.07 -10.38
C LYS A 75 -6.44 5.34 -11.02
N GLU A 76 -6.31 4.94 -12.29
CA GLU A 76 -7.33 4.19 -13.01
C GLU A 76 -7.51 2.77 -12.46
N GLU A 77 -6.43 2.10 -12.10
CA GLU A 77 -6.45 0.80 -11.43
C GLU A 77 -7.16 0.91 -10.08
N PHE A 78 -6.76 1.88 -9.26
CA PHE A 78 -7.38 2.12 -7.97
C PHE A 78 -8.88 2.41 -8.11
N GLN A 79 -9.27 3.28 -9.05
CA GLN A 79 -10.67 3.60 -9.31
C GLN A 79 -11.49 2.39 -9.75
N ARG A 80 -10.92 1.51 -10.59
CA ARG A 80 -11.60 0.28 -11.01
C ARG A 80 -11.93 -0.59 -9.79
N GLU A 81 -10.99 -0.68 -8.87
CA GLU A 81 -11.04 -1.53 -7.69
C GLU A 81 -11.99 -0.97 -6.62
N THR A 82 -12.07 0.36 -6.49
CA THR A 82 -13.02 1.02 -5.59
C THR A 82 -14.45 1.12 -6.10
N ARG A 83 -14.71 0.94 -7.41
CA ARG A 83 -16.08 0.98 -7.97
C ARG A 83 -17.03 0.00 -7.28
N GLU A 84 -16.53 -1.13 -6.82
CA GLU A 84 -17.35 -2.11 -6.13
C GLU A 84 -17.56 -1.77 -4.66
N VAL A 85 -16.60 -1.07 -4.03
CA VAL A 85 -16.76 -0.52 -2.69
C VAL A 85 -17.79 0.62 -2.71
N GLU A 86 -17.77 1.47 -3.74
CA GLU A 86 -18.76 2.54 -3.96
C GLU A 86 -20.19 2.03 -4.19
N LYS A 87 -20.37 0.79 -4.65
CA LYS A 87 -21.69 0.17 -4.83
C LYS A 87 -22.29 -0.35 -3.53
N LEU A 88 -21.55 -0.30 -2.43
CA LEU A 88 -22.03 -0.78 -1.14
C LEU A 88 -23.07 0.17 -0.56
N SER A 89 -23.92 -0.36 0.31
CA SER A 89 -24.85 0.48 1.06
C SER A 89 -24.10 1.23 2.16
N PRO A 90 -24.55 2.44 2.56
CA PRO A 90 -23.90 3.24 3.60
C PRO A 90 -23.71 2.49 4.94
N GLU A 91 -24.67 1.61 5.29
CA GLU A 91 -24.59 0.75 6.48
C GLU A 91 -23.42 -0.24 6.40
N ARG A 92 -23.13 -0.78 5.20
CA ARG A 92 -22.03 -1.71 4.97
C ARG A 92 -20.70 -0.99 4.94
N GLU A 93 -20.63 0.19 4.33
CA GLU A 93 -19.43 1.02 4.33
C GLU A 93 -19.06 1.45 5.75
N SER A 94 -20.05 1.89 6.55
CA SER A 94 -19.84 2.24 7.95
C SER A 94 -19.36 1.04 8.79
N SER A 95 -19.92 -0.15 8.55
CA SER A 95 -19.50 -1.39 9.19
C SER A 95 -18.09 -1.83 8.78
N LEU A 96 -17.77 -1.68 7.49
CA LEU A 96 -16.46 -1.94 6.91
C LEU A 96 -15.40 -1.01 7.52
N LEU A 97 -15.69 0.29 7.57
CA LEU A 97 -14.84 1.31 8.18
C LEU A 97 -14.60 1.06 9.66
N SER A 98 -15.66 0.73 10.42
CA SER A 98 -15.56 0.40 11.86
C SER A 98 -14.75 -0.86 12.11
N SER A 99 -14.82 -1.83 11.21
CA SER A 99 -14.05 -3.07 11.31
C SER A 99 -12.58 -2.83 10.95
N LEU A 100 -12.32 -2.08 9.87
CA LEU A 100 -10.99 -1.66 9.45
C LEU A 100 -10.28 -0.85 10.54
N SER A 101 -10.94 0.16 11.11
CA SER A 101 -10.31 1.00 12.15
C SER A 101 -9.91 0.22 13.41
N LYS A 102 -10.59 -0.89 13.71
CA LYS A 102 -10.23 -1.80 14.82
C LYS A 102 -9.07 -2.74 14.49
N LEU A 103 -8.81 -2.98 13.21
CA LEU A 103 -7.75 -3.85 12.70
C LEU A 103 -6.47 -3.08 12.38
N LEU A 104 -6.57 -1.82 11.96
CA LEU A 104 -5.42 -0.95 11.73
C LEU A 104 -4.59 -0.80 13.01
N GLY A 105 -3.28 -1.06 12.91
CA GLY A 105 -2.38 -1.09 14.05
C GLY A 105 -2.33 -2.44 14.77
N LYS A 106 -2.95 -3.48 14.21
CA LYS A 106 -2.84 -4.87 14.68
C LYS A 106 -2.32 -5.78 13.56
N GLU A 107 -1.03 -5.67 13.29
CA GLU A 107 -0.32 -6.37 12.22
C GLU A 107 -0.72 -7.85 12.09
N LYS A 108 -0.68 -8.62 13.18
CA LYS A 108 -1.03 -10.06 13.15
C LYS A 108 -2.47 -10.36 12.75
N GLU A 109 -3.43 -9.54 13.21
CA GLU A 109 -4.84 -9.73 12.85
C GLU A 109 -5.08 -9.39 11.37
N LEU A 110 -4.29 -8.46 10.83
CA LEU A 110 -4.34 -8.01 9.46
C LEU A 110 -3.68 -9.00 8.50
N GLU A 111 -2.51 -9.55 8.87
CA GLU A 111 -1.83 -10.65 8.17
C GLU A 111 -2.72 -11.90 8.11
N ASP A 112 -3.34 -12.29 9.23
CA ASP A 112 -4.27 -13.42 9.29
C ASP A 112 -5.49 -13.19 8.38
N LEU A 113 -5.98 -11.94 8.30
CA LEU A 113 -7.08 -11.56 7.42
C LEU A 113 -6.66 -11.62 5.96
N GLU A 114 -5.49 -11.09 5.59
CA GLU A 114 -4.90 -11.21 4.25
C GLU A 114 -4.81 -12.68 3.85
N LEU A 115 -4.22 -13.53 4.70
CA LEU A 115 -4.03 -14.93 4.39
C LEU A 115 -5.38 -15.63 4.17
N THR A 116 -6.38 -15.29 5.00
CA THR A 116 -7.75 -15.79 4.87
C THR A 116 -8.37 -15.34 3.55
N VAL A 117 -8.18 -14.09 3.15
CA VAL A 117 -8.69 -13.52 1.91
C VAL A 117 -8.03 -14.17 0.68
N ARG A 118 -6.70 -14.29 0.66
CA ARG A 118 -5.93 -14.92 -0.42
C ARG A 118 -6.23 -16.40 -0.60
N THR A 119 -6.48 -17.11 0.50
CA THR A 119 -6.83 -18.53 0.48
C THR A 119 -8.30 -18.77 0.12
N GLN A 120 -9.22 -17.87 0.51
CA GLN A 120 -10.63 -17.97 0.12
C GLN A 120 -10.88 -17.67 -1.36
N GLY A 121 -10.07 -16.80 -1.98
CA GLY A 121 -10.10 -16.56 -3.43
C GLY A 121 -9.71 -17.78 -4.26
N LYS A 122 -9.00 -18.76 -3.68
CA LYS A 122 -8.52 -19.98 -4.37
C LYS A 122 -9.33 -21.24 -4.08
N GLY A 123 -10.45 -21.12 -3.37
CA GLY A 123 -11.40 -22.22 -3.22
C GLY A 123 -11.97 -22.35 -1.82
N ARG A 124 -13.27 -22.58 -1.80
CA ARG A 124 -14.17 -22.83 -0.66
C ARG A 124 -14.79 -21.57 -0.05
N ARG A 125 -16.07 -21.37 -0.41
CA ARG A 125 -17.06 -20.62 0.37
C ARG A 125 -17.12 -21.19 1.80
N CYS A 126 -16.38 -20.63 2.74
CA CYS A 126 -16.46 -21.01 4.14
C CYS A 126 -16.92 -19.82 5.00
N ARG A 127 -18.21 -19.86 5.38
CA ARG A 127 -18.77 -19.54 6.71
C ARG A 127 -18.09 -18.49 7.62
N ARG A 128 -17.54 -17.39 7.11
CA ARG A 128 -17.21 -16.18 7.90
C ARG A 128 -17.74 -14.91 7.23
N ARG A 129 -19.03 -14.98 6.87
CA ARG A 129 -19.84 -13.85 6.41
C ARG A 129 -20.15 -12.80 7.51
N LYS A 130 -19.69 -13.02 8.75
CA LYS A 130 -20.12 -12.26 9.94
C LYS A 130 -19.21 -11.11 10.35
N ALA A 131 -17.95 -11.06 9.89
CA ALA A 131 -17.04 -9.96 10.26
C ALA A 131 -17.23 -8.72 9.39
N PHE A 132 -17.57 -8.88 8.11
CA PHE A 132 -17.68 -7.78 7.13
C PHE A 132 -19.01 -7.74 6.39
N GLY A 133 -20.11 -8.09 7.04
CA GLY A 133 -21.47 -7.80 6.53
C GLY A 133 -21.84 -8.34 5.14
N GLY A 134 -21.12 -9.33 4.60
CA GLY A 134 -21.41 -9.90 3.27
C GLY A 134 -21.12 -8.97 2.09
N VAL A 135 -20.15 -8.06 2.22
CA VAL A 135 -19.60 -7.26 1.12
C VAL A 135 -19.04 -8.19 0.01
N PRO A 136 -19.45 -8.04 -1.27
CA PRO A 136 -18.80 -8.70 -2.40
C PRO A 136 -17.30 -8.38 -2.40
N PHE A 137 -16.49 -9.37 -2.75
CA PHE A 137 -15.04 -9.47 -2.53
C PHE A 137 -14.19 -8.57 -3.43
N ALA A 138 -14.64 -7.34 -3.59
CA ALA A 138 -13.95 -6.31 -4.31
C ALA A 138 -13.50 -5.30 -3.26
N PRO A 139 -12.22 -5.32 -2.84
CA PRO A 139 -11.14 -6.09 -3.44
C PRO A 139 -10.07 -6.59 -2.47
N THR A 140 -9.64 -7.82 -2.68
CA THR A 140 -8.52 -8.39 -1.90
C THR A 140 -7.30 -7.47 -1.91
N HIS A 141 -7.00 -6.84 -3.04
CA HIS A 141 -5.85 -5.97 -3.26
C HIS A 141 -5.83 -4.69 -2.42
N LEU A 142 -6.98 -4.05 -2.14
CA LEU A 142 -7.00 -2.85 -1.29
C LEU A 142 -6.76 -3.20 0.19
N PHE A 143 -7.21 -4.38 0.63
CA PHE A 143 -6.89 -4.88 1.97
C PHE A 143 -5.42 -5.29 2.10
N LEU A 144 -4.82 -5.82 1.02
CA LEU A 144 -3.39 -6.14 0.97
C LEU A 144 -2.53 -4.91 1.25
N CYS A 145 -2.93 -3.72 0.77
CA CYS A 145 -2.16 -2.49 1.00
C CYS A 145 -1.92 -2.24 2.50
N PHE A 146 -2.91 -2.49 3.34
CA PHE A 146 -2.75 -2.30 4.79
C PHE A 146 -1.93 -3.42 5.46
N SER A 147 -1.96 -4.63 4.91
CA SER A 147 -1.20 -5.80 5.42
C SER A 147 0.23 -5.87 4.85
N SER A 148 0.57 -4.96 3.94
CA SER A 148 1.82 -4.96 3.21
C SER A 148 2.98 -4.52 4.13
N PRO A 149 4.19 -5.11 4.02
CA PRO A 149 5.36 -4.67 4.78
C PRO A 149 5.76 -3.20 4.51
N GLU A 150 5.24 -2.62 3.43
CA GLU A 150 5.42 -1.22 3.03
C GLU A 150 4.67 -0.22 3.93
N LEU A 151 3.63 -0.65 4.67
CA LEU A 151 2.88 0.18 5.61
C LEU A 151 3.08 -0.32 7.06
N SER A 152 3.98 0.35 7.79
CA SER A 152 4.32 0.02 9.18
C SER A 152 3.12 0.14 10.13
N GLU A 153 3.16 -0.59 11.27
CA GLU A 153 2.16 -0.50 12.33
C GLU A 153 1.97 0.95 12.83
N ALA A 154 3.06 1.74 12.86
CA ALA A 154 3.02 3.15 13.21
C ALA A 154 2.21 3.96 12.19
N GLN A 155 2.42 3.76 10.88
CA GLN A 155 1.64 4.42 9.83
C GLN A 155 0.16 4.04 9.90
N GLN A 156 -0.16 2.78 10.15
CA GLN A 156 -1.55 2.33 10.28
C GLN A 156 -2.26 3.05 11.44
N LYS A 157 -1.58 3.25 12.58
CA LYS A 157 -2.11 4.02 13.71
C LYS A 157 -2.27 5.50 13.37
N LEU A 158 -1.31 6.09 12.67
CA LEU A 158 -1.41 7.47 12.20
C LEU A 158 -2.58 7.65 11.22
N LEU A 159 -2.85 6.69 10.33
CA LEU A 159 -4.02 6.72 9.44
C LEU A 159 -5.35 6.73 10.21
N VAL A 160 -5.45 5.98 11.30
CA VAL A 160 -6.63 6.02 12.18
C VAL A 160 -6.77 7.41 12.82
N GLN A 161 -5.68 8.00 13.31
CA GLN A 161 -5.71 9.35 13.88
C GLN A 161 -6.06 10.43 12.83
N SER A 162 -5.52 10.32 11.60
CA SER A 162 -5.87 11.18 10.48
C SER A 162 -7.36 11.14 10.15
N MET A 163 -7.95 9.95 10.23
CA MET A 163 -9.38 9.73 10.02
C MET A 163 -10.21 10.45 11.09
N GLU A 164 -9.84 10.30 12.37
CA GLU A 164 -10.52 10.95 13.49
C GLU A 164 -10.43 12.49 13.41
N LYS A 165 -9.27 13.01 12.99
CA LYS A 165 -9.03 14.45 12.79
C LYS A 165 -9.61 15.01 11.49
N LYS A 166 -10.17 14.15 10.62
CA LYS A 166 -10.74 14.51 9.31
C LYS A 166 -9.76 15.22 8.37
N ILE A 167 -8.49 14.85 8.44
CA ILE A 167 -7.41 15.43 7.61
C ILE A 167 -7.02 14.56 6.41
N LEU A 168 -7.62 13.38 6.27
CA LEU A 168 -7.42 12.49 5.13
C LEU A 168 -7.54 13.18 3.75
N PRO A 169 -8.48 14.12 3.49
CA PRO A 169 -8.57 14.75 2.17
C PRO A 169 -7.34 15.60 1.84
N LEU A 170 -6.75 16.24 2.85
CA LEU A 170 -5.57 17.08 2.69
C LEU A 170 -4.32 16.21 2.46
N GLN A 171 -4.18 15.14 3.24
CA GLN A 171 -3.08 14.17 3.09
C GLN A 171 -3.13 13.47 1.73
N LEU A 172 -4.32 13.10 1.27
CA LEU A 172 -4.51 12.52 -0.05
C LEU A 172 -4.14 13.50 -1.16
N LYS A 173 -4.59 14.76 -1.06
CA LYS A 173 -4.26 15.80 -2.05
C LYS A 173 -2.76 16.09 -2.11
N LEU A 174 -2.09 16.07 -0.95
CA LEU A 174 -0.63 16.17 -0.86
C LEU A 174 0.03 15.04 -1.65
N MET A 175 -0.37 13.79 -1.39
CA MET A 175 0.15 12.63 -2.09
C MET A 175 -0.13 12.66 -3.59
N GLU A 176 -1.34 13.02 -4.01
CA GLU A 176 -1.66 13.18 -5.43
C GLU A 176 -0.76 14.23 -6.09
N SER A 177 -0.60 15.40 -5.48
CA SER A 177 0.24 16.46 -6.04
C SER A 177 1.70 16.07 -6.15
N THR A 178 2.25 15.38 -5.14
CA THR A 178 3.65 14.93 -5.13
C THR A 178 3.85 13.80 -6.15
N MET A 179 2.97 12.79 -6.14
CA MET A 179 3.09 11.66 -7.05
C MET A 179 2.88 12.10 -8.51
N GLU A 180 1.92 12.98 -8.82
CA GLU A 180 1.72 13.48 -10.19
C GLU A 180 2.96 14.18 -10.76
N GLN A 181 3.76 14.84 -9.91
CA GLN A 181 4.94 15.59 -10.33
C GLN A 181 6.19 14.71 -10.49
N ASN A 182 6.33 13.67 -9.66
CA ASN A 182 7.59 12.93 -9.53
C ASN A 182 7.51 11.43 -9.86
N PHE A 183 6.35 10.89 -10.24
CA PHE A 183 6.18 9.43 -10.42
C PHE A 183 7.18 8.78 -11.38
N LEU A 184 7.58 9.49 -12.45
CA LEU A 184 8.51 9.01 -13.47
C LEU A 184 9.96 9.42 -13.20
N GLN A 185 10.22 9.97 -12.01
CA GLN A 185 11.53 10.50 -11.67
C GLN A 185 12.38 9.43 -11.00
N ASP A 186 13.46 9.05 -11.68
CA ASP A 186 14.38 8.00 -11.23
C ASP A 186 15.47 8.51 -10.26
N LYS A 187 15.59 9.83 -10.10
CA LYS A 187 16.66 10.47 -9.32
C LYS A 187 16.11 11.15 -8.09
N GLU A 188 16.85 10.99 -7.00
CA GLU A 188 16.63 11.75 -5.78
C GLU A 188 16.81 13.25 -6.06
N ASP A 189 15.80 14.05 -5.69
CA ASP A 189 15.83 15.51 -5.86
C ASP A 189 14.87 16.20 -4.88
N VAL A 190 15.10 17.50 -4.66
CA VAL A 190 14.34 18.32 -3.72
C VAL A 190 13.37 19.21 -4.48
N PHE A 191 12.10 19.14 -4.08
CA PHE A 191 11.01 19.85 -4.72
C PHE A 191 10.37 20.88 -3.80
N PRO A 192 9.93 22.04 -4.35
CA PRO A 192 9.13 22.98 -3.60
C PRO A 192 7.75 22.38 -3.31
N LEU A 193 7.36 22.41 -2.04
CA LEU A 193 6.03 22.03 -1.62
C LEU A 193 5.11 23.26 -1.64
N GLN A 194 3.90 23.08 -2.16
CA GLN A 194 2.89 24.15 -2.19
C GLN A 194 2.45 24.50 -0.76
N PRO A 195 2.70 25.74 -0.28
CA PRO A 195 2.33 26.14 1.08
C PRO A 195 0.83 26.02 1.35
N GLU A 196 -0.01 26.12 0.30
CA GLU A 196 -1.46 26.07 0.37
C GLU A 196 -1.99 24.69 0.81
N LEU A 197 -1.21 23.62 0.60
CA LEU A 197 -1.58 22.27 1.03
C LEU A 197 -1.42 22.09 2.54
N LEU A 198 -0.46 22.80 3.14
CA LEU A 198 -0.15 22.71 4.57
C LEU A 198 -0.78 23.83 5.41
N SER A 199 -1.11 24.98 4.81
CA SER A 199 -1.61 26.16 5.52
C SER A 199 -2.98 25.96 6.21
N SER A 200 -3.72 24.91 5.82
CA SER A 200 -5.02 24.57 6.41
C SER A 200 -4.92 23.62 7.60
N LEU A 201 -3.75 23.03 7.87
CA LEU A 201 -3.51 22.13 8.98
C LEU A 201 -3.06 22.92 10.22
N GLY A 202 -3.57 22.57 11.40
CA GLY A 202 -3.01 23.04 12.67
C GLY A 202 -1.68 22.34 12.97
N GLU A 203 -1.00 22.78 14.03
CA GLU A 203 0.33 22.25 14.39
C GLU A 203 0.33 20.73 14.67
N GLU A 204 -0.72 20.22 15.32
CA GLU A 204 -0.86 18.79 15.61
C GLU A 204 -1.12 17.99 14.34
N GLU A 205 -2.03 18.47 13.48
CA GLU A 205 -2.38 17.82 12.22
C GLU A 205 -1.22 17.84 11.22
N LEU A 206 -0.40 18.89 11.26
CA LEU A 206 0.79 19.02 10.43
C LEU A 206 1.87 18.03 10.89
N THR A 207 2.13 17.95 12.19
CA THR A 207 3.06 16.95 12.77
C THR A 207 2.61 15.52 12.44
N LEU A 208 1.31 15.26 12.46
CA LEU A 208 0.76 13.95 12.10
C LEU A 208 0.99 13.65 10.62
N THR A 209 0.74 14.62 9.74
CA THR A 209 0.93 14.47 8.29
C THR A 209 2.41 14.25 7.94
N GLU A 210 3.32 14.99 8.58
CA GLU A 210 4.77 14.82 8.46
C GLU A 210 5.19 13.41 8.84
N ALA A 211 4.83 12.96 10.05
CA ALA A 211 5.16 11.63 10.51
C ALA A 211 4.61 10.52 9.58
N LEU A 212 3.43 10.73 8.98
CA LEU A 212 2.83 9.76 8.08
C LEU A 212 3.62 9.60 6.77
N VAL A 213 3.99 10.72 6.14
CA VAL A 213 4.70 10.71 4.85
C VAL A 213 6.19 10.40 5.01
N GLU A 214 6.82 10.82 6.11
CA GLU A 214 8.21 10.49 6.44
C GLU A 214 8.41 8.98 6.63
N LEU A 215 7.45 8.31 7.27
CA LEU A 215 7.49 6.85 7.41
C LEU A 215 7.35 6.11 6.06
N SER A 216 6.82 6.78 5.03
CA SER A 216 6.81 6.28 3.65
C SER A 216 8.08 6.67 2.87
N GLY A 217 9.02 7.37 3.50
CA GLY A 217 10.28 7.81 2.89
C GLY A 217 10.23 9.19 2.24
N LEU A 218 9.13 9.94 2.37
CA LEU A 218 9.03 11.31 1.86
C LEU A 218 9.35 12.30 2.98
N GLU A 219 10.58 12.82 2.99
CA GLU A 219 11.00 13.83 3.98
C GLU A 219 10.40 15.20 3.63
N VAL A 220 9.70 15.81 4.58
CA VAL A 220 9.07 17.13 4.40
C VAL A 220 9.75 18.15 5.31
N GLN A 221 10.21 19.27 4.73
CA GLN A 221 10.79 20.38 5.48
C GLN A 221 9.81 21.55 5.58
N ARG A 222 9.59 22.02 6.81
CA ARG A 222 8.70 23.17 7.13
C ARG A 222 9.33 24.53 6.82
N SER A 223 10.66 24.62 6.93
CA SER A 223 11.42 25.87 6.78
C SER A 223 11.70 26.13 5.31
N GLY A 224 10.75 26.76 4.63
CA GLY A 224 10.69 26.76 3.17
C GLY A 224 10.08 25.43 2.73
N PRO A 225 8.75 25.37 2.49
CA PRO A 225 8.04 24.12 2.31
C PRO A 225 8.66 23.37 1.12
N GLN A 226 9.32 22.25 1.42
CA GLN A 226 10.05 21.41 0.45
C GLN A 226 9.87 19.94 0.82
N TYR A 227 10.02 19.06 -0.16
CA TYR A 227 10.10 17.62 0.07
C TYR A 227 11.23 16.98 -0.74
N THR A 228 11.81 15.93 -0.19
CA THR A 228 12.80 15.10 -0.89
C THR A 228 12.08 13.91 -1.51
N TRP A 229 12.19 13.74 -2.83
CA TRP A 229 11.65 12.60 -3.54
C TRP A 229 12.75 11.57 -3.78
N ASP A 230 12.48 10.29 -3.51
CA ASP A 230 13.35 9.17 -3.84
C ASP A 230 12.54 8.03 -4.49
N ALA A 231 12.96 7.59 -5.67
CA ALA A 231 12.33 6.50 -6.42
C ALA A 231 12.30 5.17 -5.64
N VAL A 232 13.25 4.95 -4.71
CA VAL A 232 13.27 3.74 -3.86
C VAL A 232 12.05 3.65 -2.94
N THR A 233 11.48 4.81 -2.59
CA THR A 233 10.33 4.94 -1.68
C THR A 233 8.97 4.82 -2.39
N LEU A 234 8.98 4.78 -3.73
CA LEU A 234 7.77 4.75 -4.56
C LEU A 234 6.78 3.63 -4.17
N PRO A 235 7.20 2.38 -3.90
CA PRO A 235 6.27 1.34 -3.46
C PRO A 235 5.53 1.71 -2.16
N CYS A 236 6.23 2.30 -1.20
CA CYS A 236 5.66 2.74 0.07
C CYS A 236 4.69 3.92 -0.11
N LEU A 237 4.99 4.83 -1.04
CA LEU A 237 4.10 5.94 -1.39
C LEU A 237 2.85 5.47 -2.13
N CYS A 238 2.96 4.49 -3.02
CA CYS A 238 1.82 3.83 -3.67
C CYS A 238 0.91 3.15 -2.65
N ALA A 239 1.49 2.42 -1.68
CA ALA A 239 0.73 1.78 -0.61
C ALA A 239 0.00 2.81 0.27
N LEU A 240 0.69 3.91 0.64
CA LEU A 240 0.11 5.01 1.40
C LEU A 240 -1.03 5.70 0.63
N TYR A 241 -0.83 5.98 -0.67
CA TYR A 241 -1.86 6.54 -1.54
C TYR A 241 -3.11 5.66 -1.61
N ALA A 242 -2.93 4.35 -1.79
CA ALA A 242 -4.03 3.40 -1.81
C ALA A 242 -4.78 3.36 -0.46
N GLY A 243 -4.04 3.35 0.65
CA GLY A 243 -4.61 3.36 2.01
C GLY A 243 -5.42 4.63 2.30
N LEU A 244 -4.85 5.81 2.01
CA LEU A 244 -5.51 7.11 2.15
C LEU A 244 -6.76 7.19 1.28
N SER A 245 -6.68 6.74 0.03
CA SER A 245 -7.80 6.78 -0.92
C SER A 245 -8.96 5.89 -0.47
N LEU A 246 -8.68 4.68 0.04
CA LEU A 246 -9.74 3.80 0.54
C LEU A 246 -10.40 4.40 1.79
N LEU A 247 -9.61 4.87 2.75
CA LEU A 247 -10.15 5.48 3.96
C LEU A 247 -10.94 6.74 3.64
N GLN A 248 -10.48 7.55 2.69
CA GLN A 248 -11.18 8.74 2.23
C GLN A 248 -12.52 8.41 1.56
N LEU A 249 -12.59 7.29 0.84
CA LEU A 249 -13.81 6.81 0.22
C LEU A 249 -14.84 6.40 1.27
N LEU A 250 -14.41 5.55 2.21
CA LEU A 250 -15.28 5.01 3.26
C LEU A 250 -15.76 6.09 4.24
N THR A 251 -14.97 7.15 4.44
CA THR A 251 -15.33 8.28 5.31
C THR A 251 -16.24 9.30 4.63
N LYS A 252 -16.22 9.41 3.29
CA LYS A 252 -17.14 10.30 2.54
C LYS A 252 -18.58 9.81 2.55
N ALA A 253 -18.77 8.50 2.69
CA ALA A 253 -20.08 7.86 2.63
C ALA A 253 -20.74 7.67 4.00
N SER A 254 -20.01 8.00 5.09
CA SER A 254 -20.50 8.02 6.47
C SER A 254 -20.95 9.41 6.92
#